data_AF-A0A5M8QYM1-F1
#
_entry.id   AF-A0A5M8QYM1-F1
#
_cell.length_a   1.000
_cell.length_b   1.000
_cell.length_c   1.000
_cell.angle_alpha   90.00
_cell.angle_beta   90.00
_cell.angle_gamma   90.00
#
_symmetry.space_group_name_H-M   'P 1'
#
loop_
_entity.id
_entity.type
_entity.pdbx_description
1 polymer ?
#
loop_
_entity_poly.entity_id
_entity_poly.type
_entity_poly.pdbx_seq_one_letter_code
_entity_poly.pdbx_strand_id
1 'polypeptide(L)'
;MEKKNNTGLLVGLIVMTILAAVFGYLYYNERSINAKQATDLETRVTELANAEIKLDSISKQLDARILEVQGLGGDIEELQKVRASLENDRIALRKGNVTLGRKVREYEAFLTKKDEEIARLREENQQLISQNETLVQAKTELETSKQAISDSLSGVISRNTELESKVTTAAALRARNVKIYAISSKGKVREGENVKSRKIDKIRVDFILEKNPLTALDNKTVYMRIIDPSGATISDTKTGSGVFDYNGQEQGFTISKEVTYSNNNQDVSILYDRNAAFPSGNYKIELYSEGFPIGEGSFSVK
;
A
#
# COMPACT_ATOMS: atom_id res chain seq x y z
N MET A 1 -20.79 -40.63 -134.87
CA MET A 1 -19.86 -40.98 -133.76
C MET A 1 -20.37 -40.27 -132.52
N GLU A 2 -20.65 -41.03 -131.45
CA GLU A 2 -21.42 -40.63 -130.27
C GLU A 2 -20.91 -39.36 -129.56
N LYS A 3 -21.82 -38.44 -129.26
CA LYS A 3 -21.60 -37.33 -128.32
C LYS A 3 -21.61 -37.88 -126.89
N LYS A 4 -20.43 -38.11 -126.31
CA LYS A 4 -20.29 -38.41 -124.88
C LYS A 4 -20.56 -37.13 -124.07
N ASN A 5 -21.68 -37.13 -123.35
CA ASN A 5 -22.21 -35.96 -122.65
C ASN A 5 -21.35 -35.61 -121.41
N ASN A 6 -20.48 -34.60 -121.52
CA ASN A 6 -19.58 -34.12 -120.47
C ASN A 6 -20.26 -33.27 -119.38
N THR A 7 -21.58 -33.11 -119.44
CA THR A 7 -22.36 -32.29 -118.52
C THR A 7 -22.26 -32.80 -117.07
N GLY A 8 -22.19 -34.12 -116.85
CA GLY A 8 -22.00 -34.69 -115.51
C GLY A 8 -20.63 -34.39 -114.88
N LEU A 9 -19.58 -34.28 -115.71
CA LEU A 9 -18.21 -34.00 -115.25
C LEU A 9 -18.04 -32.51 -114.93
N LEU A 10 -18.66 -31.62 -115.72
CA LEU A 10 -18.67 -30.18 -115.47
C LEU A 10 -19.50 -29.83 -114.22
N VAL A 11 -20.68 -30.46 -114.06
CA VAL A 11 -21.51 -30.31 -112.86
C VAL A 11 -20.79 -30.84 -111.62
N GLY A 12 -20.12 -32.00 -111.72
CA GLY A 12 -19.30 -32.53 -110.63
C GLY A 12 -18.16 -31.59 -110.22
N LEU A 13 -17.49 -30.95 -111.18
CA LEU A 13 -16.39 -30.01 -110.91
C LEU A 13 -16.89 -28.72 -110.24
N ILE A 14 -18.02 -28.18 -110.68
CA ILE A 14 -18.66 -27.01 -110.03
C ILE A 14 -19.05 -27.35 -108.59
N VAL A 15 -19.69 -28.50 -108.36
CA VAL A 15 -20.05 -28.97 -107.01
C VAL A 15 -18.81 -29.13 -106.13
N MET A 16 -17.72 -29.69 -106.65
CA MET A 16 -16.45 -29.84 -105.91
C MET A 16 -15.81 -28.49 -105.56
N THR A 17 -15.85 -27.51 -106.46
CA THR A 17 -15.32 -26.15 -106.15
C THR A 17 -16.15 -25.43 -105.10
N ILE A 18 -17.48 -25.57 -105.12
CA ILE A 18 -18.36 -25.01 -104.10
C ILE A 18 -18.11 -25.70 -102.75
N LEU A 19 -17.97 -27.03 -102.74
CA LEU A 19 -17.63 -27.78 -101.54
C LEU A 19 -16.28 -27.35 -100.95
N ALA A 20 -15.25 -27.19 -101.78
CA ALA A 20 -13.93 -26.72 -101.33
C ALA A 20 -13.98 -25.30 -100.74
N ALA A 21 -14.78 -24.40 -101.34
CA ALA A 21 -14.97 -23.04 -100.81
C ALA A 21 -15.71 -23.05 -99.47
N VAL A 22 -16.75 -23.88 -99.33
CA VAL A 22 -17.49 -24.06 -98.06
C VAL A 22 -16.58 -24.66 -96.98
N PHE A 23 -15.81 -25.70 -97.29
CA PHE A 23 -14.85 -26.28 -96.35
C PHE A 23 -13.72 -25.31 -95.97
N GLY A 24 -13.21 -24.51 -96.92
CA GLY A 24 -12.23 -23.47 -96.62
C GLY A 24 -12.78 -22.37 -95.71
N TYR A 25 -14.02 -21.94 -95.93
CA TYR A 25 -14.71 -20.99 -95.05
C TYR A 25 -14.95 -21.57 -93.66
N LEU A 26 -15.43 -22.82 -93.57
CA LEU A 26 -15.63 -23.51 -92.30
C LEU A 26 -14.31 -23.66 -91.53
N TYR A 27 -13.23 -24.07 -92.21
CA TYR A 27 -11.91 -24.21 -91.61
C TYR A 27 -11.32 -22.86 -91.13
N TYR A 28 -11.47 -21.80 -91.91
CA TYR A 28 -11.03 -20.46 -91.50
C TYR A 28 -11.87 -19.91 -90.34
N ASN A 29 -13.19 -20.11 -90.37
CA ASN A 29 -14.09 -19.71 -89.29
C ASN A 29 -13.79 -20.49 -88.00
N GLU A 30 -13.60 -21.80 -88.10
CA GLU A 30 -13.22 -22.66 -86.98
C GLU A 30 -11.85 -22.27 -86.40
N ARG A 31 -10.86 -21.99 -87.25
CA ARG A 31 -9.53 -21.53 -86.81
C ARG A 31 -9.56 -20.13 -86.18
N SER A 32 -10.38 -19.22 -86.70
CA SER A 32 -10.61 -17.89 -86.12
C SER A 32 -11.34 -17.97 -84.78
N ILE A 33 -12.33 -18.85 -84.64
CA ILE A 33 -13.05 -19.10 -83.38
C ILE A 33 -12.11 -19.72 -82.35
N ASN A 34 -11.34 -20.74 -82.73
CA ASN A 34 -10.37 -21.41 -81.86
C ASN A 34 -9.26 -20.46 -81.39
N ALA A 35 -8.77 -19.57 -82.27
CA ALA A 35 -7.79 -18.54 -81.89
C ALA A 35 -8.36 -17.54 -80.88
N LYS A 36 -9.60 -17.07 -81.08
CA LYS A 36 -10.29 -16.18 -80.11
C LYS A 36 -10.54 -16.86 -78.77
N GLN A 37 -10.93 -18.14 -78.79
CA GLN A 37 -11.13 -18.93 -77.57
C GLN A 37 -9.82 -19.17 -76.82
N ALA A 38 -8.72 -19.42 -77.52
CA ALA A 38 -7.40 -19.56 -76.91
C ALA A 38 -6.95 -18.28 -76.20
N THR A 39 -7.13 -17.11 -76.84
CA THR A 39 -6.78 -15.81 -76.24
C THR A 39 -7.70 -15.44 -75.06
N ASP A 40 -9.01 -15.72 -75.14
CA ASP A 40 -9.94 -15.49 -74.01
C ASP A 40 -9.61 -16.41 -72.82
N LEU A 41 -9.25 -17.66 -73.09
CA LEU A 41 -8.83 -18.61 -72.07
C LEU A 41 -7.52 -18.19 -71.41
N GLU A 42 -6.52 -17.78 -72.18
CA GLU A 42 -5.25 -17.27 -71.66
C GLU A 42 -5.45 -16.03 -70.77
N THR A 43 -6.32 -15.11 -71.20
CA THR A 43 -6.66 -13.91 -70.42
C THR A 43 -7.33 -14.28 -69.10
N ARG A 44 -8.32 -15.17 -69.13
CA ARG A 44 -9.02 -15.65 -67.91
C ARG A 44 -8.11 -16.41 -66.96
N VAL A 45 -7.22 -17.26 -67.47
CA VAL A 45 -6.23 -17.98 -66.65
C VAL A 45 -5.30 -16.99 -65.96
N THR A 46 -4.85 -15.97 -66.69
CA THR A 46 -3.97 -14.93 -66.14
C THR A 46 -4.69 -14.07 -65.09
N GLU A 47 -5.93 -13.66 -65.34
CA GLU A 47 -6.74 -12.90 -64.37
C GLU A 47 -7.05 -13.72 -63.10
N LEU A 48 -7.34 -15.01 -63.26
CA LEU A 48 -7.57 -15.93 -62.16
C LEU A 48 -6.33 -16.09 -61.29
N ALA A 49 -5.18 -16.34 -61.91
CA ALA A 49 -3.89 -16.46 -61.22
C ALA A 49 -3.55 -15.17 -60.45
N ASN A 50 -3.73 -14.01 -61.08
CA ASN A 50 -3.49 -12.72 -60.43
C ASN A 50 -4.44 -12.47 -59.25
N ALA A 51 -5.72 -12.82 -59.37
CA ALA A 51 -6.70 -12.68 -58.29
C ALA A 51 -6.38 -13.64 -57.13
N GLU A 52 -5.96 -14.87 -57.41
CA GLU A 52 -5.56 -15.84 -56.37
C GLU A 52 -4.33 -15.38 -55.60
N ILE A 53 -3.30 -14.85 -56.29
CA ILE A 53 -2.11 -14.28 -55.66
C ILE A 53 -2.48 -13.11 -54.74
N LYS A 54 -3.36 -12.21 -55.18
CA LYS A 54 -3.82 -11.07 -54.36
C LYS A 54 -4.58 -11.54 -53.12
N LEU A 55 -5.52 -12.47 -53.27
CA LEU A 55 -6.28 -12.99 -52.14
C LEU A 55 -5.39 -13.76 -51.15
N ASP A 56 -4.37 -14.49 -51.63
CA ASP A 56 -3.39 -15.15 -50.76
C ASP A 56 -2.57 -14.12 -49.96
N SER A 57 -2.11 -13.05 -50.62
CA SER A 57 -1.41 -11.94 -49.96
C SER A 57 -2.27 -11.28 -48.89
N ILE A 58 -3.52 -10.97 -49.21
CA ILE A 58 -4.49 -10.39 -48.27
C ILE A 58 -4.73 -11.33 -47.09
N SER A 59 -4.84 -12.64 -47.33
CA SER A 59 -5.02 -13.63 -46.26
C SER A 59 -3.85 -13.62 -45.28
N LYS A 60 -2.62 -13.58 -45.79
CA LYS A 60 -1.41 -13.52 -44.97
C LYS A 60 -1.32 -12.21 -44.17
N GLN A 61 -1.67 -11.09 -44.80
CA GLN A 61 -1.73 -9.80 -44.12
C GLN A 61 -2.78 -9.84 -42.99
N LEU A 62 -3.97 -10.34 -43.27
CA LEU A 62 -5.05 -10.46 -42.29
C LEU A 62 -4.66 -11.34 -41.10
N ASP A 63 -4.01 -12.48 -41.35
CA ASP A 63 -3.48 -13.36 -40.30
C ASP A 63 -2.45 -12.64 -39.41
N ALA A 64 -1.55 -11.86 -40.03
CA ALA A 64 -0.59 -11.06 -39.28
C ALA A 64 -1.27 -9.98 -38.41
N ARG A 65 -2.32 -9.31 -38.92
CA ARG A 65 -3.06 -8.27 -38.16
C ARG A 65 -3.86 -8.88 -37.01
N ILE A 66 -4.44 -10.07 -37.19
CA ILE A 66 -5.13 -10.79 -36.13
C ILE A 66 -4.18 -11.06 -34.95
N LEU A 67 -2.99 -11.60 -35.24
CA LEU A 67 -1.98 -11.87 -34.21
C LEU A 67 -1.56 -10.59 -33.49
N GLU A 68 -1.43 -9.52 -34.24
CA GLU A 68 -1.01 -8.23 -33.71
C GLU A 68 -2.05 -7.60 -32.79
N VAL A 69 -3.30 -7.51 -33.25
CA VAL A 69 -4.43 -7.01 -32.45
C VAL A 69 -4.59 -7.84 -31.20
N GLN A 70 -4.48 -9.16 -31.30
CA GLN A 70 -4.52 -10.06 -30.15
C GLN A 70 -3.37 -9.77 -29.15
N GLY A 71 -2.15 -9.54 -29.64
CA GLY A 71 -1.01 -9.18 -28.80
C GLY A 71 -1.15 -7.82 -28.11
N LEU A 72 -1.89 -6.89 -28.74
CA LEU A 72 -2.25 -5.59 -28.17
C LEU A 72 -3.49 -5.65 -27.26
N GLY A 73 -4.14 -6.82 -27.15
CA GLY A 73 -5.35 -7.01 -26.34
C GLY A 73 -6.65 -6.48 -26.97
N GLY A 74 -6.66 -6.20 -28.27
CA GLY A 74 -7.83 -5.72 -29.01
C GLY A 74 -8.75 -6.86 -29.47
N ASP A 75 -9.92 -6.48 -29.98
CA ASP A 75 -10.93 -7.42 -30.50
C ASP A 75 -10.56 -7.92 -31.92
N ILE A 76 -10.58 -9.24 -32.10
CA ILE A 76 -10.26 -9.92 -33.36
C ILE A 76 -11.49 -10.47 -34.09
N GLU A 77 -12.70 -10.35 -33.52
CA GLU A 77 -13.91 -10.98 -34.05
C GLU A 77 -14.22 -10.53 -35.48
N GLU A 78 -14.11 -9.22 -35.75
CA GLU A 78 -14.33 -8.65 -37.09
C GLU A 78 -13.29 -9.15 -38.10
N LEU A 79 -12.01 -9.20 -37.71
CA LEU A 79 -10.91 -9.70 -38.55
C LEU A 79 -11.12 -11.19 -38.89
N GLN A 80 -11.58 -11.99 -37.93
CA GLN A 80 -11.89 -13.40 -38.14
C GLN A 80 -13.08 -13.62 -39.08
N LYS A 81 -14.13 -12.80 -38.99
CA LYS A 81 -15.28 -12.85 -39.93
C LYS A 81 -14.86 -12.50 -41.36
N VAL A 82 -14.00 -11.50 -41.52
CA VAL A 82 -13.45 -11.11 -42.83
C VAL A 82 -12.55 -12.22 -43.37
N ARG A 83 -11.75 -12.88 -42.53
CA ARG A 83 -10.90 -14.02 -42.91
C ARG A 83 -11.72 -15.20 -43.43
N ALA A 84 -12.78 -15.57 -42.72
CA ALA A 84 -13.67 -16.63 -43.15
C ALA A 84 -14.35 -16.29 -44.49
N SER A 85 -14.74 -15.03 -44.67
CA SER A 85 -15.34 -14.54 -45.91
C SER A 85 -14.34 -14.60 -47.07
N LEU A 86 -13.09 -14.20 -46.84
CA LEU A 86 -11.99 -14.24 -47.82
C LEU A 86 -11.73 -15.68 -48.29
N GLU A 87 -11.70 -16.64 -47.37
CA GLU A 87 -11.46 -18.04 -47.72
C GLU A 87 -12.62 -18.62 -48.54
N ASN A 88 -13.87 -18.30 -48.19
CA ASN A 88 -15.04 -18.67 -48.98
C ASN A 88 -14.97 -18.09 -50.42
N ASP A 89 -14.50 -16.85 -50.55
CA ASP A 89 -14.34 -16.20 -51.84
C ASP A 89 -13.20 -16.81 -52.66
N ARG A 90 -12.08 -17.21 -52.04
CA ARG A 90 -11.02 -17.99 -52.70
C ARG A 90 -11.54 -19.31 -53.26
N ILE A 91 -12.37 -20.03 -52.50
CA ILE A 91 -13.00 -21.27 -52.96
C ILE A 91 -13.93 -21.01 -54.14
N ALA A 92 -14.72 -19.93 -54.11
CA ALA A 92 -15.62 -19.55 -55.20
C ALA A 92 -14.87 -19.17 -56.49
N LEU A 93 -13.73 -18.48 -56.34
CA LEU A 93 -12.84 -18.11 -57.44
C LEU A 93 -12.27 -19.35 -58.16
N ARG A 94 -11.74 -20.32 -57.40
CA ARG A 94 -11.20 -21.58 -57.93
C ARG A 94 -12.22 -22.44 -58.67
N LYS A 95 -13.50 -22.34 -58.29
CA LYS A 95 -14.62 -23.01 -58.97
C LYS A 95 -15.04 -22.32 -60.28
N GLY A 96 -14.44 -21.17 -60.63
CA GLY A 96 -14.75 -20.41 -61.84
C GLY A 96 -16.09 -19.65 -61.78
N ASN A 97 -16.66 -19.50 -60.58
CA ASN A 97 -18.04 -19.02 -60.42
C ASN A 97 -18.18 -17.48 -60.43
N VAL A 98 -17.10 -16.72 -60.31
CA VAL A 98 -17.17 -15.26 -60.08
C VAL A 98 -15.85 -14.54 -60.40
N THR A 99 -15.96 -13.30 -60.89
CA THR A 99 -14.86 -12.33 -60.92
C THR A 99 -14.84 -11.51 -59.63
N LEU A 100 -13.74 -11.54 -58.87
CA LEU A 100 -13.68 -10.97 -57.51
C LEU A 100 -13.00 -9.60 -57.38
N GLY A 101 -12.74 -8.88 -58.48
CA GLY A 101 -11.99 -7.62 -58.45
C GLY A 101 -12.59 -6.51 -57.55
N ARG A 102 -13.92 -6.49 -57.34
CA ARG A 102 -14.56 -5.59 -56.38
C ARG A 102 -14.27 -5.99 -54.93
N LYS A 103 -14.40 -7.28 -54.60
CA LYS A 103 -14.17 -7.80 -53.25
C LYS A 103 -12.72 -7.68 -52.82
N VAL A 104 -11.77 -7.88 -53.73
CA VAL A 104 -10.35 -7.63 -53.47
C VAL A 104 -10.12 -6.20 -52.99
N ARG A 105 -10.72 -5.21 -53.66
CA ARG A 105 -10.63 -3.79 -53.23
C ARG A 105 -11.30 -3.54 -51.88
N GLU A 106 -12.39 -4.22 -51.59
CA GLU A 106 -13.07 -4.14 -50.28
C GLU A 106 -12.19 -4.68 -49.15
N TYR A 107 -11.49 -5.80 -49.37
CA TYR A 107 -10.54 -6.35 -48.41
C TYR A 107 -9.30 -5.46 -48.22
N GLU A 108 -8.76 -4.89 -49.30
CA GLU A 108 -7.65 -3.94 -49.23
C GLU A 108 -8.04 -2.66 -48.45
N ALA A 109 -9.24 -2.13 -48.70
CA ALA A 109 -9.78 -0.99 -47.96
C ALA A 109 -10.00 -1.31 -46.48
N PHE A 110 -10.50 -2.51 -46.17
CA PHE A 110 -10.67 -2.98 -44.80
C PHE A 110 -9.33 -3.11 -44.07
N LEU A 111 -8.32 -3.70 -44.70
CA LEU A 111 -6.97 -3.78 -44.14
C LEU A 111 -6.38 -2.41 -43.88
N THR A 112 -6.55 -1.46 -44.80
CA THR A 112 -6.07 -0.08 -44.62
C THR A 112 -6.70 0.58 -43.39
N LYS A 113 -8.03 0.44 -43.23
CA LYS A 113 -8.73 0.96 -42.06
C LYS A 113 -8.26 0.29 -40.76
N LYS A 114 -8.02 -1.03 -40.80
CA LYS A 114 -7.53 -1.77 -39.63
C LYS A 114 -6.09 -1.43 -39.29
N ASP A 115 -5.24 -1.13 -40.27
CA ASP A 115 -3.88 -0.68 -40.03
C ASP A 115 -3.86 0.68 -39.29
N GLU A 116 -4.80 1.60 -39.59
CA GLU A 116 -4.97 2.85 -38.82
C GLU A 116 -5.41 2.60 -37.37
N GLU A 117 -6.35 1.67 -37.17
CA GLU A 117 -6.84 1.30 -35.84
C GLU A 117 -5.75 0.64 -34.99
N ILE A 118 -5.00 -0.28 -35.61
CA ILE A 118 -3.84 -0.94 -34.99
C ILE A 118 -2.76 0.08 -34.62
N ALA A 119 -2.48 1.06 -35.48
CA ALA A 119 -1.52 2.12 -35.17
C ALA A 119 -1.93 2.92 -33.93
N ARG A 120 -3.21 3.28 -33.81
CA ARG A 120 -3.74 3.95 -32.61
C ARG A 120 -3.66 3.06 -31.37
N LEU A 121 -4.02 1.79 -31.51
CA LEU A 121 -3.98 0.83 -30.41
C LEU A 121 -2.55 0.62 -29.91
N ARG A 122 -1.55 0.59 -30.81
CA ARG A 122 -0.12 0.56 -30.44
C ARG A 122 0.29 1.79 -29.64
N GLU A 123 -0.09 2.99 -30.11
CA GLU A 123 0.24 4.24 -29.44
C GLU A 123 -0.37 4.30 -28.05
N GLU A 124 -1.66 3.96 -27.92
CA GLU A 124 -2.35 3.92 -26.64
C GLU A 124 -1.73 2.88 -25.69
N ASN A 125 -1.43 1.68 -26.18
CA ASN A 125 -0.78 0.64 -25.39
C ASN A 125 0.61 1.10 -24.89
N GLN A 126 1.41 1.75 -25.74
CA GLN A 126 2.70 2.30 -25.36
C GLN A 126 2.57 3.41 -24.31
N GLN A 127 1.59 4.31 -24.46
CA GLN A 127 1.31 5.34 -23.46
C GLN A 127 0.89 4.73 -22.13
N LEU A 128 0.01 3.72 -22.14
CA LEU A 128 -0.44 3.01 -20.95
C LEU A 128 0.69 2.28 -20.25
N ILE A 129 1.60 1.63 -21.00
CA ILE A 129 2.81 1.01 -20.43
C ILE A 129 3.67 2.06 -19.73
N SER A 130 3.96 3.18 -20.40
CA SER A 130 4.78 4.26 -19.82
C SER A 130 4.14 4.88 -18.56
N GLN A 131 2.82 5.08 -18.58
CA GLN A 131 2.08 5.55 -17.40
C GLN A 131 2.12 4.52 -16.27
N ASN A 132 1.97 3.23 -16.57
CA ASN A 132 2.04 2.16 -15.57
C ASN A 132 3.43 2.09 -14.93
N GLU A 133 4.50 2.13 -15.72
CA GLU A 133 5.88 2.16 -15.21
C GLU A 133 6.11 3.35 -14.29
N THR A 134 5.65 4.54 -14.69
CA THR A 134 5.73 5.76 -13.88
C THR A 134 4.96 5.63 -12.56
N LEU A 135 3.74 5.08 -12.61
CA LEU A 135 2.92 4.84 -11.43
C LEU A 135 3.54 3.81 -10.48
N VAL A 136 4.15 2.75 -11.01
CA VAL A 136 4.86 1.73 -10.23
C VAL A 136 6.05 2.36 -9.52
N GLN A 137 6.86 3.17 -10.22
CA GLN A 137 7.99 3.88 -9.62
C GLN A 137 7.53 4.82 -8.49
N ALA A 138 6.54 5.68 -8.77
CA ALA A 138 6.00 6.61 -7.77
C ALA A 138 5.43 5.87 -6.55
N LYS A 139 4.76 4.72 -6.76
CA LYS A 139 4.25 3.89 -5.67
C LYS A 139 5.39 3.34 -4.80
N THR A 140 6.44 2.80 -5.41
CA THR A 140 7.60 2.25 -4.68
C THR A 140 8.34 3.34 -3.89
N GLU A 141 8.51 4.53 -4.47
CA GLU A 141 9.09 5.69 -3.77
C GLU A 141 8.24 6.11 -2.56
N LEU A 142 6.91 6.17 -2.74
CA LEU A 142 5.99 6.55 -1.67
C LEU A 142 5.98 5.51 -0.53
N GLU A 143 5.99 4.21 -0.86
CA GLU A 143 6.07 3.13 0.12
C GLU A 143 7.38 3.19 0.93
N THR A 144 8.50 3.44 0.25
CA THR A 144 9.82 3.59 0.88
C THR A 144 9.87 4.81 1.80
N SER A 145 9.35 5.95 1.34
CA SER A 145 9.28 7.18 2.15
C SER A 145 8.39 6.99 3.38
N LYS A 146 7.23 6.35 3.22
CA LYS A 146 6.32 6.05 4.33
C LYS A 146 6.97 5.16 5.38
N GLN A 147 7.72 4.13 4.95
CA GLN A 147 8.44 3.25 5.87
C GLN A 147 9.50 4.02 6.66
N ALA A 148 10.32 4.84 5.99
CA ALA A 148 11.35 5.64 6.64
C ALA A 148 10.76 6.64 7.67
N ILE A 149 9.64 7.28 7.34
CA ILE A 149 8.93 8.18 8.27
C ILE A 149 8.41 7.40 9.47
N SER A 150 7.81 6.22 9.26
CA SER A 150 7.30 5.37 10.33
C SER A 150 8.41 4.94 11.30
N ASP A 151 9.55 4.53 10.77
CA ASP A 151 10.71 4.11 11.57
C ASP A 151 11.30 5.29 12.35
N SER A 152 11.42 6.46 11.72
CA SER A 152 11.86 7.69 12.38
C SER A 152 10.90 8.11 13.49
N LEU A 153 9.59 8.02 13.26
CA LEU A 153 8.58 8.38 14.26
C LEU A 153 8.65 7.44 15.48
N SER A 154 8.76 6.14 15.24
CA SER A 154 8.95 5.15 16.31
C SER A 154 10.20 5.45 17.14
N GLY A 155 11.32 5.77 16.47
CA GLY A 155 12.56 6.14 17.14
C GLY A 155 12.43 7.42 17.99
N VAL A 156 11.76 8.45 17.47
CA VAL A 156 11.49 9.70 18.21
C VAL A 156 10.60 9.45 19.43
N ILE A 157 9.53 8.67 19.27
CA ILE A 157 8.63 8.34 20.39
C ILE A 157 9.39 7.61 21.49
N SER A 158 10.15 6.56 21.14
CA SER A 158 10.95 5.81 22.10
C SER A 158 11.93 6.70 22.86
N ARG A 159 12.66 7.56 22.13
CA ARG A 159 13.60 8.51 22.73
C ARG A 159 12.91 9.54 23.61
N ASN A 160 11.75 10.05 23.21
CA ASN A 160 10.98 10.97 24.04
C ASN A 160 10.49 10.29 25.32
N THR A 161 9.95 9.07 25.25
CA THR A 161 9.53 8.33 26.45
C THR A 161 10.69 8.05 27.41
N GLU A 162 11.88 7.75 26.87
CA GLU A 162 13.09 7.55 27.68
C GLU A 162 13.52 8.86 28.35
N LEU A 163 13.52 9.96 27.60
CA LEU A 163 13.87 11.29 28.11
C LEU A 163 12.86 11.76 29.15
N GLU A 164 11.56 11.57 28.94
CA GLU A 164 10.51 11.90 29.91
C GLU A 164 10.69 11.13 31.22
N SER A 165 10.98 9.82 31.15
CA SER A 165 11.25 9.01 32.34
C SER A 165 12.50 9.48 33.10
N LYS A 166 13.59 9.78 32.37
CA LYS A 166 14.83 10.33 32.94
C LYS A 166 14.60 11.69 33.60
N VAL A 167 13.90 12.60 32.92
CA VAL A 167 13.59 13.95 33.42
C VAL A 167 12.69 13.84 34.65
N THR A 168 11.65 13.01 34.62
CA THR A 168 10.75 12.81 35.77
C THR A 168 11.51 12.30 36.99
N THR A 169 12.35 11.27 36.81
CA THR A 169 13.19 10.72 37.89
C THR A 169 14.20 11.75 38.42
N ALA A 170 14.80 12.54 37.52
CA ALA A 170 15.77 13.55 37.87
C ALA A 170 15.14 14.80 38.53
N ALA A 171 13.87 15.09 38.25
CA ALA A 171 13.10 16.18 38.84
C ALA A 171 12.48 15.84 40.20
N ALA A 172 12.49 14.57 40.61
CA ALA A 172 11.97 14.15 41.91
C ALA A 172 12.70 14.85 43.07
N LEU A 173 11.93 15.28 44.07
CA LEU A 173 12.44 15.90 45.29
C LEU A 173 13.25 14.91 46.13
N ARG A 174 14.20 15.45 46.90
CA ARG A 174 14.98 14.68 47.88
C ARG A 174 14.95 15.38 49.23
N ALA A 175 14.71 14.61 50.28
CA ALA A 175 14.79 15.03 51.67
C ALA A 175 16.06 14.44 52.29
N ARG A 176 17.00 15.30 52.68
CA ARG A 176 18.20 14.89 53.42
C ARG A 176 18.06 15.18 54.90
N ASN A 177 18.94 14.57 55.69
CA ASN A 177 19.03 14.78 57.13
C ASN A 177 17.68 14.60 57.84
N VAL A 178 16.94 13.55 57.50
CA VAL A 178 15.66 13.22 58.15
C VAL A 178 15.95 12.85 59.60
N LYS A 179 15.59 13.73 60.53
CA LYS A 179 15.76 13.56 61.98
C LYS A 179 14.41 13.46 62.66
N ILE A 180 14.28 12.48 63.55
CA ILE A 180 13.04 12.19 64.25
C ILE A 180 13.20 12.54 65.72
N TYR A 181 12.25 13.32 66.24
CA TYR A 181 12.21 13.75 67.62
C TYR A 181 10.89 13.36 68.29
N ALA A 182 11.01 12.81 69.50
CA ALA A 182 9.87 12.59 70.40
C ALA A 182 9.69 13.81 71.31
N ILE A 183 8.46 14.33 71.36
CA ILE A 183 8.09 15.49 72.16
C ILE A 183 7.06 15.05 73.20
N SER A 184 7.34 15.33 74.47
CA SER A 184 6.35 15.15 75.54
C SER A 184 5.38 16.32 75.63
N SER A 185 4.22 16.15 76.27
CA SER A 185 3.19 17.16 76.57
C SER A 185 3.75 18.41 77.25
N LYS A 186 4.84 18.27 78.03
CA LYS A 186 5.58 19.39 78.65
C LYS A 186 6.57 20.11 77.71
N GLY A 187 6.54 19.81 76.41
CA GLY A 187 7.42 20.41 75.39
C GLY A 187 8.86 19.87 75.35
N LYS A 188 9.24 18.93 76.21
CA LYS A 188 10.61 18.37 76.21
C LYS A 188 10.85 17.49 74.98
N VAL A 189 11.78 17.93 74.13
CA VAL A 189 12.24 17.25 72.91
C VAL A 189 13.35 16.25 73.22
N ARG A 190 13.31 15.07 72.59
CA ARG A 190 14.34 14.03 72.65
C ARG A 190 14.52 13.43 71.27
N GLU A 191 15.70 12.94 70.96
CA GLU A 191 15.91 12.13 69.76
C GLU A 191 15.09 10.84 69.86
N GLY A 192 14.61 10.34 68.72
CA GLY A 192 13.67 9.23 68.62
C GLY A 192 14.21 7.85 69.03
N GLU A 193 15.40 7.75 69.60
CA GLU A 193 16.01 6.47 69.94
C GLU A 193 15.66 6.02 71.38
N ASN A 194 15.07 4.83 71.51
CA ASN A 194 14.77 4.16 72.78
C ASN A 194 13.96 5.00 73.77
N VAL A 195 13.01 5.81 73.26
CA VAL A 195 12.21 6.71 74.09
C VAL A 195 11.07 5.94 74.74
N LYS A 196 10.89 6.11 76.05
CA LYS A 196 9.78 5.46 76.77
C LYS A 196 8.44 5.92 76.21
N SER A 197 7.52 5.00 75.94
CA SER A 197 6.17 5.30 75.38
C SER A 197 5.46 6.48 76.07
N ARG A 198 5.47 6.50 77.42
CA ARG A 198 4.87 7.57 78.26
C ARG A 198 5.49 8.97 78.10
N LYS A 199 6.60 9.10 77.37
CA LYS A 199 7.31 10.36 77.13
C LYS A 199 7.13 10.86 75.69
N ILE A 200 6.28 10.20 74.91
CA ILE A 200 6.00 10.50 73.52
C ILE A 200 4.53 10.89 73.44
N ASP A 201 4.28 12.18 73.26
CA ASP A 201 2.95 12.71 72.97
C ASP A 201 2.88 13.13 71.49
N LYS A 202 3.98 13.70 70.97
CA LYS A 202 4.10 14.11 69.56
C LYS A 202 5.39 13.58 68.94
N ILE A 203 5.35 13.34 67.65
CA ILE A 203 6.54 13.04 66.82
C ILE A 203 6.78 14.23 65.91
N ARG A 204 8.00 14.77 65.92
CA ARG A 204 8.44 15.81 64.99
C ARG A 204 9.50 15.24 64.08
N VAL A 205 9.33 15.42 62.78
CA VAL A 205 10.28 15.00 61.74
C VAL A 205 10.82 16.25 61.08
N ASP A 206 12.12 16.49 61.24
CA ASP A 206 12.83 17.62 60.67
C ASP A 206 13.71 17.09 59.51
N PHE A 207 13.63 17.71 58.34
CA PHE A 207 14.42 17.34 57.16
C PHE A 207 14.69 18.56 56.28
N ILE A 208 15.65 18.43 55.38
CA ILE A 208 15.99 19.49 54.42
C ILE A 208 15.58 19.03 53.03
N LEU A 209 14.67 19.76 52.39
CA LEU A 209 14.35 19.53 50.98
C LEU A 209 15.46 20.12 50.11
N GLU A 210 16.16 19.27 49.37
CA GLU A 210 17.31 19.66 48.57
C GLU A 210 16.94 20.55 47.39
N LYS A 211 17.88 21.41 47.00
CA LYS A 211 17.83 22.12 45.72
C LYS A 211 17.90 21.12 44.56
N ASN A 212 17.00 21.27 43.60
CA ASN A 212 16.94 20.53 42.36
C ASN A 212 16.49 21.49 41.25
N PRO A 213 17.38 21.84 40.30
CA PRO A 213 17.06 22.78 39.22
C PRO A 213 16.02 22.26 38.23
N LEU A 214 15.70 20.96 38.26
CA LEU A 214 14.70 20.33 37.40
C LEU A 214 13.31 20.27 38.04
N THR A 215 13.20 20.48 39.35
CA THR A 215 11.92 20.49 40.06
C THR A 215 11.21 21.84 39.87
N ALA A 216 9.90 21.81 39.60
CA ALA A 216 9.10 23.02 39.47
C ALA A 216 9.04 23.82 40.79
N LEU A 217 9.09 25.15 40.69
CA LEU A 217 9.05 26.10 41.81
C LEU A 217 7.59 26.44 42.14
N ASP A 218 6.94 25.60 42.93
CA ASP A 218 5.54 25.75 43.35
C ASP A 218 5.33 25.21 44.78
N ASN A 219 4.07 25.14 45.23
CA ASN A 219 3.75 24.49 46.49
C ASN A 219 3.74 22.96 46.31
N LYS A 220 4.54 22.28 47.12
CA LYS A 220 4.70 20.82 47.14
C LYS A 220 4.06 20.24 48.38
N THR A 221 3.27 19.18 48.21
CA THR A 221 2.70 18.44 49.35
C THR A 221 3.61 17.27 49.69
N VAL A 222 4.15 17.30 50.92
CA VAL A 222 4.90 16.17 51.48
C VAL A 222 3.96 15.31 52.31
N TYR A 223 3.80 14.07 51.90
CA TYR A 223 3.08 13.03 52.64
C TYR A 223 4.05 12.29 53.54
N MET A 224 3.72 12.18 54.82
CA MET A 224 4.48 11.41 55.81
C MET A 224 3.68 10.17 56.20
N ARG A 225 4.32 9.01 56.07
CA ARG A 225 3.81 7.72 56.55
C ARG A 225 4.62 7.32 57.76
N ILE A 226 3.95 7.01 58.86
CA ILE A 226 4.56 6.36 60.02
C ILE A 226 4.11 4.91 60.01
N ILE A 227 5.04 4.00 59.78
CA ILE A 227 4.81 2.55 59.77
C ILE A 227 5.11 2.03 61.17
N ASP A 228 4.14 1.37 61.78
CA ASP A 228 4.26 0.79 63.10
C ASP A 228 5.05 -0.55 63.09
N PRO A 229 5.38 -1.12 64.27
CA PRO A 229 6.11 -2.38 64.35
C PRO A 229 5.39 -3.59 63.72
N SER A 230 4.09 -3.49 63.46
CA SER A 230 3.31 -4.53 62.76
C SER A 230 3.40 -4.40 61.24
N GLY A 231 3.96 -3.31 60.72
CA GLY A 231 4.05 -2.99 59.30
C GLY A 231 2.87 -2.18 58.77
N ALA A 232 1.93 -1.76 59.63
CA ALA A 232 0.77 -0.96 59.23
C ALA A 232 1.10 0.54 59.26
N THR A 233 0.57 1.30 58.30
CA THR A 233 0.63 2.77 58.38
C THR A 233 -0.33 3.26 59.46
N ILE A 234 0.18 4.07 60.38
CA ILE A 234 -0.65 4.74 61.39
C ILE A 234 -1.59 5.71 60.65
N SER A 235 -2.89 5.52 60.83
CA SER A 235 -3.93 6.36 60.25
C SER A 235 -4.90 6.83 61.34
N ASP A 236 -5.08 8.13 61.45
CA ASP A 236 -6.08 8.80 62.27
C ASP A 236 -6.66 9.99 61.49
N THR A 237 -7.91 9.85 61.06
CA THR A 237 -8.61 10.88 60.26
C THR A 237 -8.72 12.21 60.98
N LYS A 238 -8.65 12.25 62.31
CA LYS A 238 -8.68 13.50 63.09
C LYS A 238 -7.38 14.29 63.02
N THR A 239 -6.28 13.65 62.62
CA THR A 239 -4.93 14.26 62.55
C THR A 239 -4.46 14.48 61.12
N GLY A 240 -5.37 14.30 60.15
CA GLY A 240 -5.12 14.58 58.73
C GLY A 240 -4.62 13.37 57.93
N SER A 241 -4.83 12.14 58.40
CA SER A 241 -4.54 10.94 57.61
C SER A 241 -5.49 10.81 56.42
N GLY A 242 -5.00 10.19 55.35
CA GLY A 242 -5.76 9.96 54.12
C GLY A 242 -5.06 8.98 53.20
N VAL A 243 -5.40 9.02 51.92
CA VAL A 243 -4.73 8.24 50.86
C VAL A 243 -4.12 9.18 49.82
N PHE A 244 -3.01 8.74 49.22
CA PHE A 244 -2.38 9.39 48.08
C PHE A 244 -2.05 8.36 47.02
N ASP A 245 -1.98 8.77 45.76
CA ASP A 245 -1.56 7.88 44.68
C ASP A 245 -0.04 7.69 44.70
N TYR A 246 0.39 6.44 44.68
CA TYR A 246 1.78 6.06 44.50
C TYR A 246 1.85 4.89 43.54
N ASN A 247 2.50 5.09 42.38
CA ASN A 247 2.57 4.11 41.29
C ASN A 247 1.19 3.57 40.85
N GLY A 248 0.16 4.42 40.81
CA GLY A 248 -1.20 4.02 40.41
C GLY A 248 -1.93 3.17 41.46
N GLN A 249 -1.44 3.15 42.70
CA GLN A 249 -2.08 2.50 43.84
C GLN A 249 -2.30 3.51 44.96
N GLU A 250 -3.49 3.46 45.57
CA GLU A 250 -3.77 4.25 46.77
C GLU A 250 -2.94 3.73 47.95
N GLN A 251 -2.11 4.60 48.51
CA GLN A 251 -1.34 4.34 49.72
C GLN A 251 -1.82 5.24 50.85
N GLY A 252 -1.98 4.66 52.04
CA GLY A 252 -2.32 5.43 53.24
C GLY A 252 -1.15 6.31 53.69
N PHE A 253 -1.44 7.53 54.14
CA PHE A 253 -0.49 8.42 54.80
C PHE A 253 -1.00 8.86 56.18
N THR A 254 -0.06 9.16 57.09
CA THR A 254 -0.36 9.54 58.48
C THR A 254 -0.70 11.02 58.58
N ILE A 255 0.08 11.88 57.93
CA ILE A 255 -0.17 13.32 57.86
C ILE A 255 0.51 13.89 56.62
N SER A 256 -0.04 14.96 56.03
CA SER A 256 0.57 15.70 54.94
C SER A 256 0.88 17.14 55.33
N LYS A 257 1.87 17.74 54.67
CA LYS A 257 2.23 19.15 54.84
C LYS A 257 2.54 19.79 53.49
N GLU A 258 1.90 20.91 53.22
CA GLU A 258 2.23 21.76 52.07
C GLU A 258 3.47 22.62 52.37
N VAL A 259 4.39 22.71 51.41
CA VAL A 259 5.65 23.45 51.50
C VAL A 259 5.89 24.20 50.20
N THR A 260 6.07 25.52 50.26
CA THR A 260 6.43 26.33 49.10
C THR A 260 7.87 26.09 48.67
N TYR A 261 8.09 25.29 47.64
CA TYR A 261 9.42 24.93 47.14
C TYR A 261 10.04 26.07 46.33
N SER A 262 11.14 26.62 46.86
CA SER A 262 11.88 27.73 46.25
C SER A 262 13.32 27.38 45.87
N ASN A 263 13.65 26.08 45.81
CA ASN A 263 14.95 25.57 45.36
C ASN A 263 16.17 26.11 46.15
N ASN A 264 16.00 26.32 47.46
CA ASN A 264 16.97 26.98 48.33
C ASN A 264 17.44 26.14 49.53
N ASN A 265 17.30 24.81 49.48
CA ASN A 265 17.59 23.92 50.62
C ASN A 265 16.74 24.20 51.87
N GLN A 266 15.43 24.28 51.69
CA GLN A 266 14.49 24.62 52.75
C GLN A 266 14.42 23.57 53.88
N ASP A 267 14.49 24.05 55.12
CA ASP A 267 14.19 23.25 56.31
C ASP A 267 12.68 23.04 56.46
N VAL A 268 12.27 21.79 56.61
CA VAL A 268 10.87 21.40 56.79
C VAL A 268 10.73 20.59 58.07
N SER A 269 9.74 20.97 58.88
CA SER A 269 9.35 20.25 60.08
C SER A 269 7.89 19.80 59.99
N ILE A 270 7.63 18.51 60.12
CA ILE A 270 6.28 17.94 60.19
C ILE A 270 6.05 17.44 61.62
N LEU A 271 4.96 17.89 62.23
CA LEU A 271 4.58 17.51 63.60
C LEU A 271 3.33 16.62 63.53
N TYR A 272 3.45 15.41 64.05
CA TYR A 272 2.35 14.49 64.24
C TYR A 272 1.98 14.41 65.72
N ASP A 273 0.75 14.82 66.04
CA ASP A 273 0.20 14.81 67.39
C ASP A 273 -0.76 13.61 67.52
N ARG A 274 -0.37 12.61 68.31
CA ARG A 274 -1.13 11.36 68.42
C ARG A 274 -1.91 11.35 69.72
N ASN A 275 -3.23 11.17 69.64
CA ASN A 275 -4.10 11.03 70.82
C ASN A 275 -4.04 9.64 71.50
N ALA A 276 -3.04 8.82 71.17
CA ALA A 276 -2.85 7.47 71.69
C ALA A 276 -1.37 7.20 71.94
N ALA A 277 -1.08 6.36 72.93
CA ALA A 277 0.28 5.95 73.23
C ALA A 277 0.91 5.19 72.06
N PHE A 278 2.21 5.35 71.85
CA PHE A 278 2.98 4.52 70.92
C PHE A 278 3.39 3.22 71.60
N PRO A 279 2.93 2.03 71.14
CA PRO A 279 3.44 0.76 71.62
C PRO A 279 4.96 0.64 71.46
N SER A 280 5.60 -0.14 72.33
CA SER A 280 7.04 -0.42 72.22
C SER A 280 7.35 -1.15 70.92
N GLY A 281 8.46 -0.78 70.29
CA GLY A 281 8.89 -1.35 69.01
C GLY A 281 9.58 -0.32 68.10
N ASN A 282 9.94 -0.78 66.91
CA ASN A 282 10.60 0.05 65.90
C ASN A 282 9.57 0.58 64.90
N TYR A 283 9.64 1.88 64.64
CA TYR A 283 8.79 2.57 63.69
C TYR A 283 9.64 3.06 62.52
N LYS A 284 9.09 2.96 61.31
CA LYS A 284 9.69 3.54 60.10
C LYS A 284 8.91 4.78 59.70
N ILE A 285 9.61 5.81 59.26
CA ILE A 285 9.02 7.00 58.66
C ILE A 285 9.42 7.02 57.19
N GLU A 286 8.44 7.20 56.32
CA GLU A 286 8.65 7.38 54.89
C GLU A 286 8.02 8.70 54.46
N LEU A 287 8.77 9.48 53.70
CA LEU A 287 8.35 10.77 53.15
C LEU A 287 8.14 10.59 51.64
N TYR A 288 7.03 11.13 51.14
CA TYR A 288 6.68 11.11 49.73
C TYR A 288 6.28 12.51 49.26
N SER A 289 6.58 12.83 48.01
CA SER A 289 6.09 14.03 47.33
C SER A 289 6.05 13.75 45.84
N GLU A 290 5.04 14.30 45.15
CA GLU A 290 4.89 14.17 43.69
C GLU A 290 4.90 12.71 43.19
N GLY A 291 4.42 11.77 44.00
CA GLY A 291 4.40 10.35 43.67
C GLY A 291 5.74 9.62 43.80
N PHE A 292 6.78 10.26 44.37
CA PHE A 292 8.09 9.65 44.61
C PHE A 292 8.44 9.56 46.09
N PRO A 293 9.18 8.52 46.54
CA PRO A 293 9.79 8.53 47.87
C PRO A 293 10.92 9.57 47.89
N ILE A 294 10.84 10.49 48.84
CA ILE A 294 11.82 11.59 48.94
C ILE A 294 12.79 11.40 50.09
N GLY A 295 12.46 10.60 51.10
CA GLY A 295 13.34 10.32 52.23
C GLY A 295 12.74 9.32 53.20
N GLU A 296 13.58 8.74 54.05
CA GLU A 296 13.17 7.80 55.08
C GLU A 296 13.93 8.05 56.39
N GLY A 297 13.37 7.52 57.48
CA GLY A 297 14.02 7.49 58.77
C GLY A 297 13.33 6.51 59.71
N SER A 298 13.81 6.40 60.93
CA SER A 298 13.27 5.46 61.91
C SER A 298 13.40 5.97 63.33
N PHE A 299 12.56 5.44 64.23
CA PHE A 299 12.63 5.71 65.65
C PHE A 299 12.19 4.47 66.44
N SER A 300 12.60 4.37 67.70
CA SER A 300 12.29 3.22 68.55
C SER A 300 11.67 3.62 69.89
N VAL A 301 10.65 2.88 70.28
CA VAL A 301 9.87 3.13 71.49
C VAL A 301 10.09 1.98 72.48
N LYS A 302 10.33 2.32 73.75
CA LYS A 302 10.54 1.36 74.85
C LYS A 302 9.38 1.34 75.83
#